data_AF-A0A257JUZ2-F1
#
_entry.id   AF-A0A257JUZ2-F1
#
_cell.length_a   1.000
_cell.length_b   1.000
_cell.length_c   1.000
_cell.angle_alpha   90.00
_cell.angle_beta   90.00
_cell.angle_gamma   90.00
#
_symmetry.space_group_name_H-M   'P 1'
#
loop_
_entity.id
_entity.type
_entity.pdbx_description
1 polymer ?
#
loop_
_entity_poly.entity_id
_entity_poly.type
_entity_poly.pdbx_seq_one_letter_code
_entity_poly.pdbx_strand_id
1 'polypeptide(L)'
;MIETKKLKLKFADLLTHYLIVLFCMIPFFLTLYSFVEKYILHNYTGVRSPEEMLVASSIFGLIGIAFFFVQKSKLKFKIIETNLSKENLKEIINRTANELEWHTEIANDKIIVAKTHPKWWTGSWGERITIVFDKSSVMINSICDPSKKASVASFGRNRKNVNRLLENISTASR
;
A
#
# COMPACT_ATOMS: atom_id res chain seq x y z
N MET A 1 -5.66 -8.35 -12.66
CA MET A 1 -4.63 -7.32 -12.42
C MET A 1 -4.52 -6.41 -13.63
N ILE A 2 -4.40 -6.98 -14.83
CA ILE A 2 -4.36 -6.26 -16.12
C ILE A 2 -5.65 -5.45 -16.36
N GLU A 3 -6.82 -6.09 -16.36
CA GLU A 3 -8.11 -5.38 -16.57
C GLU A 3 -8.43 -4.34 -15.49
N THR A 4 -8.13 -4.66 -14.22
CA THR A 4 -8.48 -3.82 -13.07
C THR A 4 -7.48 -2.70 -12.80
N LYS A 5 -6.30 -2.72 -13.45
CA LYS A 5 -5.14 -1.82 -13.20
C LYS A 5 -4.80 -1.65 -11.71
N LYS A 6 -5.11 -2.67 -10.92
CA LYS A 6 -4.96 -2.72 -9.46
C LYS A 6 -4.40 -4.06 -9.02
N LEU A 7 -3.53 -4.00 -8.02
CA LEU A 7 -2.96 -5.17 -7.36
C LEU A 7 -4.08 -5.92 -6.62
N LYS A 8 -4.23 -7.22 -6.90
CA LYS A 8 -5.14 -8.10 -6.17
C LYS A 8 -4.34 -8.79 -5.06
N LEU A 9 -4.70 -8.50 -3.82
CA LEU A 9 -4.09 -9.11 -2.63
C LEU A 9 -4.90 -10.31 -2.16
N LYS A 10 -4.24 -11.24 -1.46
CA LYS A 10 -4.94 -12.29 -0.69
C LYS A 10 -5.67 -11.64 0.48
N PHE A 11 -6.66 -12.33 1.05
CA PHE A 11 -7.45 -11.79 2.17
C PHE A 11 -6.59 -11.39 3.37
N ALA A 12 -5.63 -12.22 3.79
CA ALA A 12 -4.71 -11.90 4.88
C ALA A 12 -3.85 -10.64 4.56
N ASP A 13 -3.28 -10.58 3.36
CA ASP A 13 -2.50 -9.43 2.90
C ASP A 13 -3.35 -8.14 2.86
N LEU A 14 -4.62 -8.26 2.47
CA LEU A 14 -5.58 -7.16 2.44
C LEU A 14 -5.84 -6.64 3.85
N LEU A 15 -6.02 -7.53 4.83
CA LEU A 15 -6.22 -7.17 6.23
C LEU A 15 -5.00 -6.41 6.77
N THR A 16 -3.79 -6.91 6.54
CA THR A 16 -2.54 -6.23 6.95
C THR A 16 -2.40 -4.86 6.29
N HIS A 17 -2.71 -4.75 4.99
CA HIS A 17 -2.63 -3.48 4.26
C HIS A 17 -3.60 -2.42 4.79
N TYR A 18 -4.80 -2.81 5.19
CA TYR A 18 -5.81 -1.90 5.75
C TYR A 18 -5.79 -1.78 7.27
N LEU A 19 -4.87 -2.45 7.98
CA LEU A 19 -4.79 -2.44 9.43
C LEU A 19 -4.65 -1.02 10.02
N ILE A 20 -3.93 -0.13 9.35
CA ILE A 20 -3.82 1.28 9.78
C ILE A 20 -5.16 2.00 9.77
N VAL A 21 -6.05 1.68 8.83
CA VAL A 21 -7.40 2.24 8.76
C VAL A 21 -8.20 1.77 9.96
N LEU A 22 -8.15 0.47 10.25
CA LEU A 22 -8.82 -0.09 11.42
C LEU A 22 -8.32 0.54 12.71
N PHE A 23 -6.99 0.69 12.86
CA PHE A 23 -6.38 1.32 14.01
C PHE A 23 -6.83 2.78 14.19
N CYS A 24 -6.84 3.57 13.12
CA CYS A 24 -7.35 4.95 13.15
C CYS A 24 -8.85 5.04 13.49
N MET A 25 -9.62 3.99 13.20
CA MET A 25 -11.05 3.91 13.48
C MET A 25 -11.37 3.41 14.90
N ILE A 26 -10.40 2.91 15.68
CA ILE A 26 -10.64 2.44 17.06
C ILE A 26 -11.31 3.53 17.92
N PRO A 27 -10.79 4.77 17.97
CA PRO A 27 -11.42 5.81 18.79
C PRO A 27 -12.83 6.15 18.31
N PHE A 28 -13.08 6.10 17.00
CA PHE A 28 -14.43 6.29 16.43
C PHE A 28 -15.41 5.23 16.94
N PHE A 29 -15.02 3.95 16.94
CA PHE A 29 -15.90 2.88 17.43
C PHE A 29 -16.12 2.95 18.95
N LEU A 30 -15.09 3.35 19.71
CA LEU A 30 -15.21 3.55 21.15
C LEU A 30 -16.19 4.69 21.48
N THR A 31 -16.12 5.81 20.76
CA THR A 31 -17.05 6.94 20.97
C THR A 31 -18.46 6.59 20.50
N LEU A 32 -18.60 5.87 19.39
CA LEU A 32 -19.89 5.36 18.93
C LEU A 32 -20.52 4.38 19.94
N TYR A 33 -19.71 3.52 20.57
CA TYR A 33 -20.18 2.64 21.64
C TYR A 33 -20.66 3.44 22.85
N SER A 34 -19.92 4.48 23.27
CA SER A 34 -20.37 5.38 24.34
C SER A 34 -21.69 6.10 24.01
N PHE A 35 -21.97 6.40 22.73
CA PHE A 35 -23.28 6.92 22.32
C PHE A 35 -24.39 5.89 22.55
N VAL A 36 -24.18 4.65 22.15
CA VAL A 36 -25.13 3.55 22.38
C VAL A 36 -25.36 3.35 23.88
N GLU A 37 -24.29 3.36 24.66
CA GLU A 37 -24.33 3.25 26.12
C GLU A 37 -25.19 4.37 26.77
N LYS A 38 -25.08 5.59 26.24
CA LYS A 38 -25.79 6.76 26.78
C LYS A 38 -27.27 6.81 26.39
N TYR A 39 -27.58 6.56 25.13
CA TYR A 39 -28.92 6.82 24.59
C TYR A 39 -29.80 5.57 24.44
N ILE A 40 -29.21 4.38 24.37
CA ILE A 40 -29.96 3.13 24.19
C ILE A 40 -29.92 2.31 25.48
N LEU A 41 -28.74 2.12 26.06
CA LEU A 41 -28.56 1.28 27.24
C LEU A 41 -28.75 2.05 28.56
N HIS A 42 -28.72 3.39 28.52
CA HIS A 42 -28.88 4.28 29.66
C HIS A 42 -27.96 4.00 30.86
N ASN A 43 -26.80 3.38 30.62
CA ASN A 43 -25.83 2.99 31.66
C ASN A 43 -24.48 3.71 31.51
N TYR A 44 -24.44 4.80 30.73
CA TYR A 44 -23.24 5.60 30.54
C TYR A 44 -22.84 6.36 31.81
N THR A 45 -21.67 6.06 32.35
CA THR A 45 -21.11 6.68 33.57
C THR A 45 -20.03 7.73 33.29
N GLY A 46 -19.71 7.99 32.02
CA GLY A 46 -18.66 8.93 31.66
C GLY A 46 -19.10 10.40 31.72
N VAL A 47 -18.12 11.30 31.71
CA VAL A 47 -18.33 12.75 31.85
C VAL A 47 -18.51 13.49 30.51
N ARG A 48 -18.30 12.82 29.37
CA ARG A 48 -18.31 13.50 28.06
C ARG A 48 -19.71 13.94 27.66
N SER A 49 -19.80 15.17 27.16
CA SER A 49 -21.02 15.68 26.56
C SER A 49 -21.29 14.99 25.21
N PRO A 50 -22.55 14.95 24.75
CA PRO A 50 -22.88 14.41 23.43
C PRO A 50 -22.15 15.14 22.29
N GLU A 51 -21.98 16.46 22.42
CA GLU A 51 -21.28 17.29 21.43
C GLU A 51 -19.81 16.89 21.33
N GLU A 52 -19.13 16.71 22.47
CA GLU A 52 -17.74 16.26 22.52
C GLU A 52 -17.56 14.88 21.88
N MET A 53 -18.50 13.96 22.15
CA MET A 53 -18.49 12.63 21.54
C MET A 53 -18.69 12.69 20.03
N LEU A 54 -19.61 13.54 19.52
CA LEU A 54 -19.84 13.73 18.08
C LEU A 54 -18.59 14.30 17.40
N VAL A 55 -17.98 15.33 18.00
CA VAL A 55 -16.76 15.95 17.46
C VAL A 55 -15.62 14.94 17.40
N ALA A 56 -15.37 14.22 18.49
CA ALA A 56 -14.32 13.20 18.52
C ALA A 56 -14.56 12.10 17.48
N SER A 57 -15.78 11.58 17.40
CA SER A 57 -16.16 10.58 16.39
C SER A 57 -15.92 11.11 14.98
N SER A 58 -16.37 12.33 14.69
CA SER A 58 -16.21 12.93 13.36
C SER A 58 -14.74 13.07 12.95
N ILE A 59 -13.88 13.53 13.87
CA ILE A 59 -12.44 13.67 13.61
C ILE A 59 -11.81 12.31 13.26
N PHE A 60 -12.00 11.29 14.10
CA PHE A 60 -11.40 9.98 13.85
C PHE A 60 -12.01 9.25 12.65
N GLY A 61 -13.32 9.43 12.42
CA GLY A 61 -14.00 8.94 11.24
C GLY A 61 -13.42 9.53 9.95
N LEU A 62 -13.23 10.85 9.90
CA LEU A 62 -12.61 11.53 8.75
C LEU A 62 -11.16 11.08 8.53
N ILE A 63 -10.37 10.93 9.60
CA ILE A 63 -9.00 10.41 9.51
C ILE A 63 -9.00 8.98 8.93
N GLY A 64 -9.84 8.09 9.44
CA GLY A 64 -9.95 6.72 8.94
C GLY A 64 -10.36 6.67 7.46
N ILE A 65 -11.34 7.48 7.06
CA ILE A 65 -11.76 7.61 5.66
C ILE A 65 -10.61 8.10 4.79
N ALA A 66 -9.86 9.12 5.22
CA ALA A 66 -8.71 9.63 4.50
C ALA A 66 -7.65 8.53 4.30
N PHE A 67 -7.29 7.80 5.36
CA PHE A 67 -6.35 6.68 5.27
C PHE A 67 -6.87 5.55 4.37
N PHE A 68 -8.17 5.26 4.36
CA PHE A 68 -8.76 4.30 3.44
C PHE A 68 -8.50 4.68 1.97
N PHE A 69 -8.73 5.94 1.60
CA PHE A 69 -8.47 6.39 0.23
C PHE A 69 -6.98 6.37 -0.11
N VAL A 70 -6.11 6.75 0.84
CA VAL A 70 -4.65 6.64 0.68
C VAL A 70 -4.25 5.18 0.42
N GLN A 71 -4.66 4.24 1.27
CA GLN A 71 -4.33 2.82 1.11
C GLN A 71 -4.94 2.22 -0.18
N LYS A 72 -6.15 2.64 -0.57
CA LYS A 72 -6.79 2.25 -1.83
C LYS A 72 -6.02 2.77 -3.05
N SER A 73 -5.49 3.98 -2.99
CA SER A 73 -4.70 4.56 -4.08
C SER A 73 -3.36 3.84 -4.27
N LYS A 74 -2.72 3.38 -3.19
CA LYS A 74 -1.45 2.64 -3.23
C LYS A 74 -1.53 1.30 -3.96
N LEU A 75 -2.72 0.72 -4.13
CA LEU A 75 -2.91 -0.53 -4.87
C LEU A 75 -2.96 -0.34 -6.39
N LYS A 76 -3.01 0.91 -6.89
CA LYS A 76 -3.02 1.18 -8.33
C LYS A 76 -1.64 0.91 -8.92
N PHE A 77 -1.60 0.28 -10.10
CA PHE A 77 -0.37 0.17 -10.88
C PHE A 77 -0.05 1.51 -11.54
N LYS A 78 1.24 1.85 -11.61
CA LYS A 78 1.74 2.83 -12.58
C LYS A 78 2.05 2.11 -13.88
N ILE A 79 1.68 2.70 -15.00
CA ILE A 79 1.79 2.08 -16.33
C ILE A 79 2.77 2.90 -17.15
N ILE A 80 3.67 2.21 -17.86
CA ILE A 80 4.54 2.80 -18.87
C ILE A 80 4.40 2.02 -20.16
N GLU A 81 4.13 2.74 -21.25
CA GLU A 81 4.17 2.18 -22.59
C GLU A 81 5.62 2.10 -23.05
N THR A 82 5.98 0.99 -23.71
CA THR A 82 7.34 0.75 -24.15
C THR A 82 7.34 -0.19 -25.35
N ASN A 83 8.27 0.04 -26.26
CA ASN A 83 8.55 -0.79 -27.43
C ASN A 83 9.70 -1.78 -27.19
N LEU A 84 10.26 -1.80 -25.97
CA LEU A 84 11.39 -2.66 -25.63
C LEU A 84 10.99 -4.14 -25.68
N SER A 85 11.93 -4.97 -26.13
CA SER A 85 11.79 -6.42 -26.01
C SER A 85 11.70 -6.82 -24.54
N LYS A 86 11.09 -7.97 -24.29
CA LYS A 86 10.92 -8.49 -22.94
C LYS A 86 12.26 -8.81 -22.28
N GLU A 87 13.24 -9.23 -23.08
CA GLU A 87 14.61 -9.52 -22.66
C GLU A 87 15.28 -8.24 -22.15
N ASN A 88 15.18 -7.14 -22.91
CA ASN A 88 15.71 -5.84 -22.50
C ASN A 88 15.00 -5.31 -21.25
N LEU A 89 13.68 -5.50 -21.14
CA LEU A 89 12.93 -5.14 -19.94
C LEU A 89 13.40 -5.94 -18.72
N LYS A 90 13.61 -7.25 -18.85
CA LYS A 90 14.14 -8.09 -17.78
C LYS A 90 15.53 -7.65 -17.35
N GLU A 91 16.40 -7.27 -18.28
CA GLU A 91 17.73 -6.73 -17.98
C GLU A 91 17.65 -5.43 -17.17
N ILE A 92 16.82 -4.47 -17.61
CA ILE A 92 16.60 -3.21 -16.89
C ILE A 92 16.04 -3.46 -15.48
N ILE A 93 15.08 -4.38 -15.36
CA ILE A 93 14.50 -4.77 -14.07
C ILE A 93 15.57 -5.38 -13.16
N ASN A 94 16.41 -6.28 -13.67
CA ASN A 94 17.50 -6.89 -12.90
C ASN A 94 18.53 -5.86 -12.46
N ARG A 95 18.89 -4.90 -13.33
CA ARG A 95 19.79 -3.80 -12.97
C ARG A 95 19.21 -2.94 -11.86
N THR A 96 17.93 -2.55 -11.97
CA THR A 96 17.23 -1.80 -10.91
C THR A 96 17.10 -2.62 -9.62
N ALA A 97 16.85 -3.92 -9.74
CA ALA A 97 16.78 -4.83 -8.60
C ALA A 97 18.11 -4.88 -7.85
N ASN A 98 19.23 -4.99 -8.56
CA ASN A 98 20.56 -4.97 -7.97
C ASN A 98 20.87 -3.61 -7.31
N GLU A 99 20.54 -2.50 -7.98
CA GLU A 99 20.78 -1.15 -7.47
C GLU A 99 20.01 -0.86 -6.16
N LEU A 100 18.78 -1.36 -6.06
CA LEU A 100 17.88 -1.09 -4.94
C LEU A 100 17.75 -2.26 -3.97
N GLU A 101 18.61 -3.27 -4.09
CA GLU A 101 18.65 -4.46 -3.23
C GLU A 101 17.29 -5.18 -3.16
N TRP A 102 16.68 -5.39 -4.33
CA TRP A 102 15.47 -6.19 -4.46
C TRP A 102 15.83 -7.68 -4.55
N HIS A 103 15.05 -8.50 -3.87
CA HIS A 103 15.14 -9.95 -3.91
C HIS A 103 13.92 -10.51 -4.63
N THR A 104 14.14 -11.11 -5.79
CA THR A 104 13.07 -11.70 -6.61
C THR A 104 12.56 -12.98 -5.96
N GLU A 105 11.25 -13.05 -5.69
CA GLU A 105 10.60 -14.27 -5.17
C GLU A 105 9.93 -15.06 -6.29
N ILE A 106 9.31 -14.35 -7.23
CA ILE A 106 8.58 -14.95 -8.35
C ILE A 106 9.02 -14.22 -9.62
N ALA A 107 9.52 -14.96 -10.61
CA ALA A 107 9.76 -14.45 -11.94
C ALA A 107 9.17 -15.44 -12.94
N ASN A 108 8.15 -15.00 -13.67
CA ASN A 108 7.62 -15.73 -14.81
C ASN A 108 7.36 -14.77 -15.97
N ASP A 109 6.79 -15.31 -17.04
CA ASP A 109 6.60 -14.56 -18.26
C ASP A 109 5.58 -13.43 -18.20
N LYS A 110 4.72 -13.39 -17.19
CA LYS A 110 3.66 -12.39 -17.06
C LYS A 110 3.87 -11.46 -15.87
N ILE A 111 4.54 -11.94 -14.82
CA ILE A 111 4.69 -11.22 -13.56
C ILE A 111 6.06 -11.47 -12.93
N ILE A 112 6.61 -10.40 -12.36
CA ILE A 112 7.75 -10.44 -11.45
C ILE A 112 7.28 -9.88 -10.10
N VAL A 113 7.57 -10.61 -9.02
CA VAL A 113 7.36 -10.16 -7.65
C VAL A 113 8.70 -10.19 -6.94
N ALA A 114 9.08 -9.05 -6.36
CA ALA A 114 10.31 -8.90 -5.60
C ALA A 114 10.02 -8.23 -4.25
N LYS A 115 10.94 -8.42 -3.31
CA LYS A 115 10.89 -7.83 -1.97
C LYS A 115 12.17 -7.13 -1.60
N THR A 116 12.07 -6.12 -0.75
CA THR A 116 13.23 -5.50 -0.10
C THR A 116 13.32 -5.94 1.37
N HIS A 117 14.56 -5.96 1.88
CA HIS A 117 14.87 -6.28 3.27
C HIS A 117 15.62 -5.12 3.93
N PRO A 118 14.95 -3.98 4.17
CA PRO A 118 15.60 -2.85 4.79
C PRO A 118 15.94 -3.15 6.25
N LYS A 119 16.92 -2.42 6.78
CA LYS A 119 17.36 -2.55 8.18
C LYS A 119 16.24 -2.09 9.13
N TRP A 120 16.20 -2.68 10.33
CA TRP A 120 15.10 -2.51 11.30
C TRP A 120 14.84 -1.05 11.73
N TRP A 121 15.86 -0.18 11.69
CA TRP A 121 15.73 1.25 12.06
C TRP A 121 15.19 2.15 10.93
N THR A 122 14.91 1.62 9.74
CA THR A 122 14.49 2.42 8.58
C THR A 122 13.00 2.74 8.55
N GLY A 123 12.23 2.28 9.55
CA GLY A 123 10.78 2.50 9.66
C GLY A 123 9.92 1.70 8.66
N SER A 124 10.54 0.97 7.74
CA SER A 124 9.89 0.03 6.84
C SER A 124 10.27 -1.40 7.20
N TRP A 125 9.31 -2.32 7.13
CA TRP A 125 9.58 -3.76 7.26
C TRP A 125 9.96 -4.40 5.91
N GLY A 126 9.99 -3.60 4.84
CA GLY A 126 10.21 -4.04 3.47
C GLY A 126 9.08 -3.60 2.56
N GLU A 127 9.39 -3.66 1.28
CA GLU A 127 8.49 -3.34 0.19
C GLU A 127 8.28 -4.59 -0.65
N ARG A 128 7.05 -4.81 -1.11
CA ARG A 128 6.72 -5.77 -2.15
C ARG A 128 6.55 -5.01 -3.46
N ILE A 129 7.42 -5.29 -4.43
CA ILE A 129 7.37 -4.76 -5.79
C ILE A 129 6.68 -5.81 -6.66
N THR A 130 5.67 -5.38 -7.42
CA THR A 130 4.97 -6.22 -8.39
C THR A 130 5.05 -5.56 -9.76
N ILE A 131 5.60 -6.30 -10.73
CA ILE A 131 5.73 -5.89 -12.12
C ILE A 131 4.92 -6.86 -12.96
N VAL A 132 4.01 -6.35 -13.78
CA VAL A 132 3.19 -7.14 -14.70
C VAL A 132 3.51 -6.70 -16.11
N PHE A 133 3.85 -7.67 -16.96
CA PHE A 133 4.08 -7.43 -18.38
C PHE A 133 2.77 -7.52 -19.15
N ASP A 134 2.55 -6.57 -20.04
CA ASP A 134 1.48 -6.56 -21.03
C ASP A 134 2.09 -6.37 -22.42
N LYS A 135 1.28 -6.52 -23.49
CA LYS A 135 1.77 -6.57 -24.88
C LYS A 135 2.62 -5.36 -25.30
N SER A 136 2.25 -4.16 -24.85
CA SER A 136 2.92 -2.90 -25.19
C SER A 136 3.16 -2.01 -23.97
N SER A 137 2.96 -2.55 -22.76
CA SER A 137 3.10 -1.79 -21.53
C SER A 137 3.64 -2.62 -20.39
N VAL A 138 4.27 -1.94 -19.44
CA VAL A 138 4.72 -2.51 -18.17
C VAL A 138 3.97 -1.82 -17.05
N MET A 139 3.36 -2.63 -16.18
CA MET A 139 2.66 -2.17 -15.00
C MET A 139 3.50 -2.43 -13.77
N ILE A 140 3.80 -1.40 -12.98
CA ILE A 140 4.57 -1.51 -11.74
C ILE A 140 3.80 -0.98 -10.54
N ASN A 141 3.86 -1.72 -9.43
CA ASN A 141 3.38 -1.30 -8.13
C ASN A 141 4.42 -1.63 -7.06
N SER A 142 4.52 -0.80 -6.03
CA SER A 142 5.33 -1.06 -4.84
C SER A 142 4.54 -0.62 -3.62
N ILE A 143 4.31 -1.56 -2.70
CA ILE A 143 3.63 -1.34 -1.41
C ILE A 143 4.49 -1.87 -0.28
N CYS A 144 4.21 -1.45 0.96
CA CYS A 144 4.77 -2.11 2.13
C CYS A 144 4.45 -3.61 2.06
N ASP A 145 5.41 -4.46 2.39
CA ASP A 145 5.23 -5.91 2.27
C ASP A 145 4.10 -6.39 3.20
N PRO A 146 2.95 -6.83 2.64
CA PRO A 146 1.81 -7.24 3.45
C PRO A 146 2.00 -8.59 4.14
N SER A 147 3.03 -9.36 3.73
CA SER A 147 3.43 -10.61 4.41
C SER A 147 4.23 -10.36 5.68
N LYS A 148 4.62 -9.11 5.94
CA LYS A 148 5.30 -8.67 7.16
C LYS A 148 4.37 -7.80 8.00
N LYS A 149 4.91 -7.20 9.07
CA LYS A 149 4.16 -6.28 9.93
C LYS A 149 3.68 -5.05 9.14
N ALA A 150 2.50 -4.55 9.48
CA ALA A 150 2.00 -3.30 8.94
C ALA A 150 3.01 -2.17 9.22
N SER A 151 3.53 -1.55 8.16
CA SER A 151 4.33 -0.33 8.28
C SER A 151 3.46 0.87 7.89
N VAL A 152 3.37 1.82 8.81
CA VAL A 152 2.60 3.06 8.63
C VAL A 152 3.26 3.97 7.58
N ALA A 153 4.58 3.94 7.47
CA ALA A 153 5.33 4.79 6.56
C ALA A 153 6.50 4.05 5.91
N SER A 154 6.49 3.98 4.58
CA SER A 154 7.65 3.50 3.81
C SER A 154 8.68 4.62 3.53
N PHE A 155 8.55 5.80 4.15
CA PHE A 155 9.41 6.99 3.94
C PHE A 155 9.85 7.23 2.49
N GLY A 156 8.90 7.16 1.54
CA GLY A 156 9.18 7.38 0.11
C GLY A 156 9.84 6.20 -0.65
N ARG A 157 10.20 5.09 0.01
CA ARG A 157 10.85 3.91 -0.61
C ARG A 157 10.01 3.28 -1.72
N ASN A 158 8.70 3.09 -1.48
CA ASN A 158 7.78 2.64 -2.53
C ASN A 158 7.81 3.56 -3.77
N ARG A 159 7.86 4.88 -3.56
CA ARG A 159 7.94 5.86 -4.65
C ARG A 159 9.29 5.77 -5.36
N LYS A 160 10.39 5.60 -4.61
CA LYS A 160 11.75 5.41 -5.15
C LYS A 160 11.81 4.16 -6.04
N ASN A 161 11.31 3.02 -5.56
CA ASN A 161 11.30 1.76 -6.30
C ASN A 161 10.58 1.91 -7.65
N VAL A 162 9.37 2.49 -7.62
CA VAL A 162 8.57 2.67 -8.83
C VAL A 162 9.23 3.68 -9.78
N ASN A 163 9.61 4.86 -9.28
CA ASN A 163 10.13 5.93 -10.13
C ASN A 163 11.47 5.57 -10.77
N ARG A 164 12.36 4.89 -10.05
CA ARG A 164 13.66 4.48 -10.60
C ARG A 164 13.52 3.49 -11.74
N LEU A 165 12.62 2.51 -11.62
CA LEU A 165 12.37 1.59 -12.72
C LEU A 165 11.74 2.30 -13.92
N LEU A 166 10.76 3.18 -13.69
CA LEU A 166 10.13 3.95 -14.76
C LEU A 166 11.13 4.85 -15.49
N GLU A 167 12.04 5.50 -14.77
CA GLU A 167 13.11 6.32 -15.32
C GLU A 167 14.05 5.47 -16.21
N ASN A 168 14.49 4.31 -15.72
CA ASN A 168 15.37 3.42 -16.47
C ASN A 168 14.70 2.87 -17.74
N ILE A 169 13.43 2.49 -17.67
CA ILE A 169 12.67 2.03 -18.86
C ILE A 169 12.48 3.19 -19.84
N SER A 170 12.10 4.37 -19.36
CA SER A 170 11.89 5.55 -20.21
C SER A 170 13.18 5.99 -20.90
N THR A 171 14.32 5.86 -20.23
CA THR A 171 15.63 6.23 -20.80
C THR A 171 16.05 5.24 -21.89
N ALA A 172 15.76 3.95 -21.69
CA ALA A 172 16.10 2.92 -22.67
C ALA A 172 15.12 2.85 -23.87
N SER A 173 13.90 3.41 -23.73
CA SER A 173 12.90 3.45 -24.81
C SER A 173 13.01 4.69 -25.71
N ARG A 174 13.93 5.62 -25.39
CA ARG A 174 14.28 6.78 -26.22
C ARG A 174 15.35 6.40 -27.22
#